data_AF-A0A932U3L1-F1
#
_entry.id   AF-A0A932U3L1-F1
#
_cell.length_a   1.000
_cell.length_b   1.000
_cell.length_c   1.000
_cell.angle_alpha   90.00
_cell.angle_beta   90.00
_cell.angle_gamma   90.00
#
_symmetry.space_group_name_H-M   'P 1'
#
loop_
_entity.id
_entity.type
_entity.pdbx_description
1 polymer ?
#
loop_
_entity_poly.entity_id
_entity_poly.type
_entity_poly.pdbx_seq_one_letter_code
_entity_poly.pdbx_strand_id
1 'polypeptide(L)'
;RRSVAPDCFVVWGVEPHFRRIYKLWEEESGPRVVFEVSSKSTQREDLGQKMRLYAGLGIEEYYIYDPTAEYLDPSLAAFRLVGEGYVPIAPLNEEVRIGELAFVPGAGEPPEFASSRLGLRITLDEQNRLLFYHLVTGERLLSDEEARLQAEEQAAEAETRAEQAQTRADQAEAENARLREELARLRGV
;
A
#
# COMPACT_ATOMS: atom_id res chain seq x y z
N ARG A 1 -15.03 -28.21 -15.97
CA ARG A 1 -14.70 -27.46 -14.73
C ARG A 1 -13.80 -26.30 -15.14
N ARG A 2 -14.19 -25.04 -14.90
CA ARG A 2 -13.33 -23.88 -15.18
C ARG A 2 -12.45 -23.62 -13.96
N SER A 3 -11.21 -23.22 -14.19
CA SER A 3 -10.25 -22.80 -13.16
C SER A 3 -9.61 -21.51 -13.61
N VAL A 4 -9.34 -20.62 -12.66
CA VAL A 4 -8.60 -19.37 -12.86
C VAL A 4 -7.70 -19.17 -11.66
N ALA A 5 -6.54 -18.57 -11.89
CA ALA A 5 -5.57 -18.23 -10.86
C ALA A 5 -5.31 -16.73 -10.96
N PRO A 6 -5.99 -15.90 -10.14
CA PRO A 6 -5.66 -14.48 -10.03
C PRO A 6 -4.29 -14.31 -9.35
N ASP A 7 -3.60 -13.21 -9.66
CA ASP A 7 -2.33 -12.88 -8.99
C ASP A 7 -2.54 -12.58 -7.50
N CYS A 8 -3.62 -11.88 -7.17
CA CYS A 8 -4.05 -11.69 -5.80
C CYS A 8 -5.57 -11.63 -5.70
N PHE A 9 -6.11 -12.20 -4.63
CA PHE A 9 -7.52 -12.09 -4.30
C PHE A 9 -7.73 -11.94 -2.79
N VAL A 10 -8.84 -11.31 -2.42
CA VAL A 10 -9.21 -11.09 -1.02
C VAL A 10 -10.58 -11.72 -0.75
N VAL A 11 -10.64 -12.47 0.34
CA VAL A 11 -11.85 -13.12 0.86
C VAL A 11 -12.01 -12.77 2.34
N TRP A 12 -13.26 -12.65 2.78
CA TRP A 12 -13.62 -12.35 4.17
C TRP A 12 -14.38 -13.51 4.78
N GLY A 13 -14.32 -13.61 6.11
CA GLY A 13 -15.11 -14.58 6.87
C GLY A 13 -14.65 -16.03 6.69
N VAL A 14 -13.42 -16.23 6.24
CA VAL A 14 -12.84 -17.57 6.01
C VAL A 14 -11.59 -17.71 6.87
N GLU A 15 -11.45 -18.84 7.56
CA GLU A 15 -10.31 -19.09 8.45
C GLU A 15 -8.98 -19.13 7.67
N PRO A 16 -7.95 -18.40 8.12
CA PRO A 16 -6.63 -18.46 7.52
C PRO A 16 -6.01 -19.84 7.69
N HIS A 17 -5.76 -20.52 6.57
CA HIS A 17 -4.96 -21.73 6.53
C HIS A 17 -4.36 -21.90 5.13
N PHE A 18 -3.31 -22.72 5.04
CA PHE A 18 -2.70 -23.01 3.75
C PHE A 18 -3.70 -23.74 2.84
N ARG A 19 -3.81 -23.25 1.61
CA ARG A 19 -4.63 -23.84 0.55
C ARG A 19 -3.78 -24.00 -0.69
N ARG A 20 -3.65 -25.23 -1.19
CA ARG A 20 -3.03 -25.45 -2.49
C ARG A 20 -3.91 -24.94 -3.64
N ILE A 21 -5.23 -25.05 -3.49
CA ILE A 21 -6.24 -24.59 -4.46
C ILE A 21 -7.43 -24.06 -3.66
N TYR A 22 -7.92 -22.88 -3.99
CA TYR A 22 -9.17 -22.35 -3.45
C TYR A 22 -10.35 -22.89 -4.25
N LYS A 23 -11.25 -23.63 -3.60
CA LYS A 23 -12.40 -24.26 -4.28
C LYS A 23 -13.70 -23.69 -3.74
N LEU A 24 -14.41 -22.94 -4.59
CA LEU A 24 -15.62 -22.21 -4.17
C LEU A 24 -16.73 -23.08 -3.57
N TRP A 25 -16.78 -24.39 -3.86
CA TRP A 25 -17.77 -25.30 -3.29
C TRP A 25 -17.31 -25.99 -1.99
N GLU A 26 -16.03 -25.85 -1.60
CA GLU A 26 -15.50 -26.33 -0.31
C GLU A 26 -15.35 -25.19 0.70
N GLU A 27 -15.43 -23.93 0.27
CA GLU A 27 -15.19 -22.75 1.09
C GLU A 27 -16.50 -22.02 1.40
N GLU A 28 -16.58 -21.40 2.58
CA GLU A 28 -17.79 -20.71 3.04
C GLU A 28 -18.06 -19.40 2.29
N SER A 29 -17.04 -18.82 1.65
CA SER A 29 -17.15 -17.57 0.90
C SER A 29 -16.21 -17.56 -0.31
N GLY A 30 -16.61 -16.83 -1.34
CA GLY A 30 -15.79 -16.57 -2.52
C GLY A 30 -14.97 -15.28 -2.40
N PRO A 31 -13.95 -15.10 -3.25
CA PRO A 31 -13.24 -13.83 -3.36
C PRO A 31 -14.20 -12.69 -3.67
N ARG A 32 -13.97 -11.51 -3.06
CA ARG A 32 -14.72 -10.29 -3.41
C ARG A 32 -13.89 -9.22 -4.08
N VAL A 33 -12.58 -9.27 -3.92
CA VAL A 33 -11.66 -8.36 -4.60
C VAL A 33 -10.57 -9.17 -5.29
N VAL A 34 -10.23 -8.79 -6.53
CA VAL A 34 -9.16 -9.41 -7.30
C VAL A 34 -8.23 -8.34 -7.88
N PHE A 35 -6.94 -8.63 -7.87
CA PHE A 35 -5.90 -7.88 -8.59
C PHE A 35 -5.25 -8.78 -9.64
N GLU A 36 -4.99 -8.21 -10.81
CA GLU A 36 -4.21 -8.83 -11.89
C GLU A 36 -3.08 -7.89 -12.29
N VAL A 37 -1.89 -8.46 -12.45
CA VAL A 37 -0.71 -7.80 -12.98
C VAL A 37 -0.66 -8.08 -14.49
N SER A 38 -1.14 -7.12 -15.26
CA SER A 38 -1.23 -7.23 -16.71
C SER A 38 0.14 -7.23 -17.36
N SER A 39 0.29 -8.05 -18.40
CA SER A 39 1.47 -8.14 -19.25
C SER A 39 1.05 -8.09 -20.72
N LYS A 40 2.01 -7.95 -21.62
CA LYS A 40 1.78 -8.00 -23.08
C LYS A 40 0.93 -9.19 -23.53
N SER A 41 1.15 -10.38 -22.94
CA SER A 41 0.43 -11.60 -23.33
C SER A 41 -0.95 -11.73 -22.68
N THR A 42 -1.20 -11.08 -21.54
CA THR A 42 -2.44 -11.26 -20.76
C THR A 42 -3.43 -10.11 -20.91
N GLN A 43 -2.99 -8.91 -21.29
CA GLN A 43 -3.82 -7.70 -21.35
C GLN A 43 -5.20 -7.89 -22.00
N ARG A 44 -5.25 -8.55 -23.18
CA ARG A 44 -6.52 -8.80 -23.90
C ARG A 44 -7.45 -9.74 -23.15
N GLU A 45 -6.89 -10.70 -22.43
CA GLU A 45 -7.64 -11.64 -21.60
C GLU A 45 -8.13 -10.96 -20.32
N ASP A 46 -7.26 -10.16 -19.68
CA ASP A 46 -7.51 -9.42 -18.45
C ASP A 46 -8.65 -8.41 -18.61
N LEU A 47 -8.76 -7.74 -19.77
CA LEU A 47 -9.85 -6.82 -20.13
C LEU A 47 -11.04 -7.50 -20.83
N GLY A 48 -11.01 -8.82 -20.98
CA GLY A 48 -11.97 -9.55 -21.81
C GLY A 48 -12.59 -10.73 -21.09
N GLN A 49 -11.94 -11.88 -21.20
CA GLN A 49 -12.47 -13.15 -20.70
C GLN A 49 -12.47 -13.21 -19.17
N LYS A 50 -11.40 -12.72 -18.52
CA LYS A 50 -11.30 -12.69 -17.05
C LYS A 50 -12.34 -11.76 -16.44
N MET A 51 -12.57 -10.57 -17.00
CA MET A 51 -13.66 -9.69 -16.56
C MET A 51 -15.02 -10.40 -16.53
N ARG A 52 -15.39 -11.08 -17.62
CA ARG A 52 -16.66 -11.82 -17.68
C ARG A 52 -16.70 -12.97 -16.68
N LEU A 53 -15.58 -13.67 -16.50
CA LEU A 53 -15.47 -14.76 -15.54
C LEU A 53 -15.66 -14.23 -14.10
N TYR A 54 -14.93 -13.19 -13.72
CA TYR A 54 -14.97 -12.61 -12.38
C TYR A 54 -16.33 -11.99 -12.06
N ALA A 55 -16.98 -11.34 -13.04
CA ALA A 55 -18.35 -10.86 -12.90
C ALA A 55 -19.32 -12.01 -12.63
N GLY A 56 -19.20 -13.12 -13.40
CA GLY A 56 -20.00 -14.32 -13.18
C GLY A 56 -19.72 -15.06 -11.86
N LEU A 57 -18.56 -14.82 -11.24
CA LEU A 57 -18.23 -15.29 -9.89
C LEU A 57 -18.70 -14.34 -8.79
N GLY A 58 -19.24 -13.18 -9.13
CA GLY A 58 -19.71 -12.19 -8.15
C GLY A 58 -18.60 -11.40 -7.46
N ILE A 59 -17.40 -11.34 -8.05
CA ILE A 59 -16.29 -10.54 -7.51
C ILE A 59 -16.66 -9.06 -7.60
N GLU A 60 -16.66 -8.36 -6.47
CA GLU A 60 -17.25 -7.04 -6.34
C GLU A 60 -16.34 -5.92 -6.89
N GLU A 61 -15.03 -6.02 -6.68
CA GLU A 61 -14.03 -5.06 -7.18
C GLU A 61 -12.90 -5.80 -7.91
N TYR A 62 -12.48 -5.27 -9.06
CA TYR A 62 -11.47 -5.86 -9.92
C TYR A 62 -10.45 -4.80 -10.34
N TYR A 63 -9.18 -5.04 -10.03
CA TYR A 63 -8.07 -4.14 -10.31
C TYR A 63 -7.12 -4.77 -11.33
N ILE A 64 -6.72 -3.98 -12.32
CA ILE A 64 -5.71 -4.38 -13.30
C ILE A 64 -4.57 -3.37 -13.24
N TYR A 65 -3.36 -3.86 -13.08
CA TYR A 65 -2.16 -3.06 -12.89
C TYR A 65 -1.08 -3.50 -13.89
N ASP A 66 -0.47 -2.54 -14.57
CA ASP A 66 0.68 -2.76 -15.45
C ASP A 66 1.92 -2.09 -14.85
N PRO A 67 2.87 -2.86 -14.27
CA PRO A 67 4.05 -2.31 -13.63
C PRO A 67 5.01 -1.64 -14.61
N THR A 68 4.96 -1.95 -15.91
CA THR A 68 5.89 -1.38 -16.89
C THR A 68 5.33 -0.16 -17.62
N ALA A 69 4.03 0.13 -17.46
CA ALA A 69 3.33 1.19 -18.18
C ALA A 69 3.44 1.06 -19.73
N GLU A 70 3.65 -0.16 -20.22
CA GLU A 70 3.84 -0.42 -21.66
C GLU A 70 2.56 -0.92 -22.35
N TYR A 71 1.60 -1.39 -21.56
CA TYR A 71 0.44 -2.13 -22.02
C TYR A 71 -0.85 -1.45 -21.60
N LEU A 72 -0.93 -0.88 -20.39
CA LEU A 72 -2.12 -0.15 -19.92
C LEU A 72 -1.85 1.35 -19.78
N ASP A 73 -2.77 2.14 -20.32
CA ASP A 73 -2.83 3.59 -20.17
C ASP A 73 -4.26 3.99 -19.75
N PRO A 74 -4.47 4.41 -18.48
CA PRO A 74 -3.48 4.49 -17.41
C PRO A 74 -3.02 3.10 -16.92
N SER A 75 -1.83 3.03 -16.30
CA SER A 75 -1.20 1.78 -15.84
C SER A 75 -1.87 1.12 -14.63
N LEU A 76 -2.92 1.72 -14.10
CA LEU A 76 -3.80 1.14 -13.09
C LEU A 76 -5.25 1.46 -13.46
N ALA A 77 -6.08 0.42 -13.51
CA ALA A 77 -7.51 0.53 -13.75
C ALA A 77 -8.28 -0.26 -12.70
N ALA A 78 -9.45 0.25 -12.33
CA ALA A 78 -10.31 -0.37 -11.33
C ALA A 78 -11.75 -0.47 -11.84
N PHE A 79 -12.41 -1.57 -11.50
CA PHE A 79 -13.77 -1.87 -11.93
C PHE A 79 -14.61 -2.37 -10.77
N ARG A 80 -15.91 -2.04 -10.79
CA ARG A 80 -16.90 -2.51 -9.81
C ARG A 80 -17.99 -3.30 -10.49
N LEU A 81 -18.40 -4.41 -9.88
CA LEU A 81 -19.52 -5.21 -10.35
C LEU A 81 -20.84 -4.46 -10.14
N VAL A 82 -21.59 -4.28 -11.23
CA VAL A 82 -22.94 -3.69 -11.24
C VAL A 82 -23.83 -4.58 -12.09
N GLY A 83 -24.82 -5.21 -11.45
CA GLY A 83 -25.63 -6.24 -12.10
C GLY A 83 -24.77 -7.45 -12.49
N GLU A 84 -24.72 -7.77 -13.78
CA GLU A 84 -23.98 -8.92 -14.31
C GLU A 84 -22.61 -8.55 -14.92
N GLY A 85 -22.21 -7.27 -14.84
CA GLY A 85 -21.02 -6.78 -15.52
C GLY A 85 -20.23 -5.75 -14.72
N TYR A 86 -18.99 -5.54 -15.13
CA TYR A 86 -18.12 -4.52 -14.54
C TYR A 86 -18.33 -3.16 -15.18
N VAL A 87 -18.34 -2.12 -14.35
CA VAL A 87 -18.21 -0.72 -14.77
C VAL A 87 -16.89 -0.15 -14.25
N PRO A 88 -16.23 0.75 -14.99
CA PRO A 88 -15.04 1.45 -14.48
C PRO A 88 -15.35 2.24 -13.21
N ILE A 89 -14.43 2.23 -12.25
CA ILE A 89 -14.45 3.13 -11.10
C ILE A 89 -13.71 4.41 -11.51
N ALA A 90 -14.33 5.57 -11.30
CA ALA A 90 -13.66 6.85 -11.50
C ALA A 90 -12.57 7.07 -10.42
N PRO A 91 -11.38 7.56 -10.79
CA PRO A 91 -10.36 7.90 -9.81
C PRO A 91 -10.78 9.10 -8.95
N LEU A 92 -10.25 9.18 -7.73
CA LEU A 92 -10.51 10.26 -6.77
C LEU A 92 -9.90 11.59 -7.23
N ASN A 93 -8.79 11.52 -7.94
CA ASN A 93 -8.06 12.67 -8.48
C ASN A 93 -8.42 12.94 -9.95
N GLU A 94 -9.59 12.52 -10.42
CA GLU A 94 -10.07 12.91 -11.76
C GLU A 94 -10.36 14.42 -11.84
N GLU A 95 -10.53 14.96 -13.05
CA GLU A 95 -10.86 16.39 -13.20
C GLU A 95 -12.16 16.72 -12.47
N VAL A 96 -12.08 17.56 -11.44
CA VAL A 96 -13.24 18.04 -10.68
C VAL A 96 -13.55 19.48 -11.09
N ARG A 97 -14.78 19.73 -11.56
CA ARG A 97 -15.26 21.10 -11.83
C ARG A 97 -16.23 21.58 -10.76
N ILE A 98 -15.99 22.79 -10.26
CA ILE A 98 -16.87 23.51 -9.32
C ILE A 98 -17.18 24.88 -9.94
N GLY A 99 -18.32 24.99 -10.64
CA GLY A 99 -18.67 26.18 -11.42
C GLY A 99 -17.70 26.38 -12.58
N GLU A 100 -17.02 27.52 -12.61
CA GLU A 100 -15.98 27.84 -13.61
C GLU A 100 -14.59 27.34 -13.20
N LEU A 101 -14.40 26.89 -11.95
CA LEU A 101 -13.13 26.35 -11.46
C LEU A 101 -12.99 24.89 -11.87
N ALA A 102 -11.84 24.53 -12.44
CA ALA A 102 -11.47 23.14 -12.75
C ALA A 102 -10.20 22.77 -11.97
N PHE A 103 -10.26 21.69 -11.21
CA PHE A 103 -9.12 21.02 -10.61
C PHE A 103 -8.78 19.86 -11.53
N VAL A 104 -7.73 20.02 -12.33
CA VAL A 104 -7.24 18.99 -13.24
C VAL A 104 -6.07 18.30 -12.55
N PRO A 105 -6.01 16.95 -12.49
CA PRO A 105 -4.81 16.26 -12.03
C PRO A 105 -3.58 16.71 -12.83
N GLY A 106 -2.41 16.66 -12.18
CA GLY A 106 -1.15 16.96 -12.85
C GLY A 106 -0.93 16.04 -14.05
N ALA A 107 -0.30 16.54 -15.12
CA ALA A 107 0.05 15.69 -16.25
C ALA A 107 0.99 14.57 -15.78
N GLY A 108 0.56 13.31 -15.94
CA GLY A 108 1.30 12.13 -15.49
C GLY A 108 1.06 11.74 -14.02
N GLU A 109 0.13 12.39 -13.31
CA GLU A 109 -0.27 11.95 -11.98
C GLU A 109 -1.02 10.61 -12.08
N PRO A 110 -0.62 9.58 -11.31
CA PRO A 110 -1.26 8.27 -11.36
C PRO A 110 -2.69 8.33 -10.80
N PRO A 111 -3.60 7.49 -11.32
CA PRO A 111 -4.97 7.47 -10.83
C PRO A 111 -5.04 6.92 -9.39
N GLU A 112 -5.86 7.57 -8.56
CA GLU A 112 -6.12 7.11 -7.19
C GLU A 112 -7.50 6.49 -7.08
N PHE A 113 -7.63 5.27 -6.54
CA PHE A 113 -8.91 4.60 -6.35
C PHE A 113 -9.23 4.36 -4.88
N ALA A 114 -10.48 4.60 -4.48
CA ALA A 114 -11.00 4.17 -3.18
C ALA A 114 -11.68 2.80 -3.28
N SER A 115 -11.16 1.82 -2.53
CA SER A 115 -11.82 0.55 -2.27
C SER A 115 -12.60 0.62 -0.96
N SER A 116 -13.92 0.62 -1.05
CA SER A 116 -14.78 0.51 0.14
C SER A 116 -14.73 -0.88 0.78
N ARG A 117 -14.40 -1.91 -0.01
CA ARG A 117 -14.31 -3.30 0.47
C ARG A 117 -13.04 -3.56 1.24
N LEU A 118 -11.91 -3.03 0.76
CA LEU A 118 -10.63 -3.14 1.45
C LEU A 118 -10.46 -2.08 2.53
N GLY A 119 -11.20 -0.97 2.46
CA GLY A 119 -10.94 0.20 3.31
C GLY A 119 -9.62 0.88 2.95
N LEU A 120 -9.24 0.83 1.67
CA LEU A 120 -7.95 1.32 1.17
C LEU A 120 -8.13 2.36 0.07
N ARG A 121 -7.18 3.30 0.00
CA ARG A 121 -6.88 4.10 -1.18
C ARG A 121 -5.68 3.47 -1.89
N ILE A 122 -5.79 3.29 -3.19
CA ILE A 122 -4.86 2.54 -4.05
C ILE A 122 -4.37 3.48 -5.14
N THR A 123 -3.05 3.62 -5.29
CA THR A 123 -2.43 4.47 -6.31
C THR A 123 -1.06 3.89 -6.69
N LEU A 124 -0.31 4.60 -7.52
CA LEU A 124 1.06 4.26 -7.92
C LEU A 124 2.03 5.32 -7.41
N ASP A 125 3.29 4.92 -7.18
CA ASP A 125 4.38 5.87 -6.95
C ASP A 125 5.02 6.36 -8.26
N GLU A 126 6.04 7.22 -8.16
CA GLU A 126 6.79 7.73 -9.31
C GLU A 126 7.54 6.66 -10.11
N GLN A 127 7.77 5.48 -9.52
CA GLN A 127 8.35 4.30 -10.17
C GLN A 127 7.27 3.31 -10.63
N ASN A 128 6.02 3.77 -10.69
CA ASN A 128 4.85 3.01 -11.11
C ASN A 128 4.52 1.81 -10.20
N ARG A 129 4.99 1.77 -8.95
CA ARG A 129 4.71 0.68 -8.00
C ARG A 129 3.40 0.91 -7.25
N LEU A 130 2.64 -0.17 -7.01
CA LEU A 130 1.41 -0.13 -6.23
C LEU A 130 1.64 0.34 -4.79
N LEU A 131 0.88 1.36 -4.41
CA LEU A 131 0.82 1.89 -3.06
C LEU A 131 -0.59 1.70 -2.48
N PHE A 132 -0.62 1.35 -1.19
CA PHE A 132 -1.85 1.20 -0.42
C PHE A 132 -1.82 2.15 0.76
N TYR A 133 -2.92 2.87 0.96
CA TYR A 133 -3.13 3.74 2.11
C TYR A 133 -4.42 3.36 2.80
N HIS A 134 -4.45 3.40 4.12
CA HIS A 134 -5.69 3.25 4.86
C HIS A 134 -6.64 4.41 4.49
N LEU A 135 -7.86 4.08 4.07
CA LEU A 135 -8.78 5.06 3.45
C LEU A 135 -9.15 6.23 4.37
N VAL A 136 -9.28 5.95 5.68
CA VAL A 136 -9.68 6.96 6.67
C VAL A 136 -8.49 7.74 7.24
N THR A 137 -7.47 7.05 7.77
CA THR A 137 -6.32 7.69 8.42
C THR A 137 -5.32 8.29 7.43
N GLY A 138 -5.30 7.82 6.18
CA GLY A 138 -4.29 8.21 5.20
C GLY A 138 -2.92 7.58 5.44
N GLU A 139 -2.78 6.69 6.43
CA GLU A 139 -1.51 6.02 6.72
C GLU A 139 -1.15 5.04 5.60
N ARG A 140 0.12 5.05 5.19
CA ARG A 140 0.64 4.12 4.17
C ARG A 140 0.78 2.72 4.76
N LEU A 141 0.28 1.72 4.04
CA LEU A 141 0.54 0.31 4.34
C LEU A 141 1.87 -0.06 3.68
N LEU A 142 2.82 -0.49 4.51
CA LEU A 142 4.12 -0.94 4.07
C LEU A 142 4.08 -2.43 3.73
N SER A 143 4.85 -2.82 2.72
CA SER A 143 5.23 -4.23 2.54
C SER A 143 6.11 -4.70 3.70
N ASP A 144 6.19 -6.01 3.90
CA ASP A 144 7.05 -6.61 4.93
C ASP A 144 8.51 -6.17 4.79
N GLU A 145 8.99 -6.01 3.55
CA GLU A 145 10.34 -5.53 3.27
C GLU A 145 10.52 -4.07 3.66
N GLU A 146 9.61 -3.18 3.26
CA GLU A 146 9.65 -1.76 3.63
C GLU A 146 9.55 -1.58 5.16
N ALA A 147 8.65 -2.32 5.82
CA ALA A 147 8.50 -2.26 7.27
C ALA A 147 9.77 -2.71 7.99
N ARG A 148 10.44 -3.78 7.49
CA ARG A 148 11.71 -4.25 8.04
C ARG A 148 12.82 -3.22 7.87
N LEU A 149 12.97 -2.66 6.66
CA LEU A 149 13.99 -1.65 6.38
C LEU A 149 13.80 -0.39 7.25
N GLN A 150 12.56 0.06 7.39
CA GLN A 150 12.24 1.20 8.25
C GLN A 150 12.55 0.91 9.73
N ALA A 151 12.26 -0.31 10.21
CA ALA A 151 12.59 -0.70 11.57
C ALA A 151 14.11 -0.78 11.81
N GLU A 152 14.88 -1.27 10.84
CA GLU A 152 16.34 -1.29 10.88
C GLU A 152 16.94 0.12 10.92
N GLU A 153 16.44 1.03 10.08
CA GLU A 153 16.86 2.44 10.06
C GLU A 153 16.56 3.14 11.40
N GLN A 154 15.34 2.97 11.92
CA GLN A 154 14.95 3.51 13.22
C GLN A 154 15.80 2.96 14.37
N ALA A 155 16.16 1.69 14.33
CA ALA A 155 17.03 1.08 15.33
C ALA A 155 18.45 1.67 15.28
N ALA A 156 19.02 1.82 14.09
CA ALA A 156 20.35 2.41 13.90
C ALA A 156 20.40 3.89 14.34
N GLU A 157 19.35 4.66 14.03
CA GLU A 157 19.22 6.04 14.50
C GLU A 157 19.09 6.13 16.03
N ALA A 158 18.31 5.23 16.63
CA ALA A 158 18.14 5.17 18.08
C ALA A 158 19.44 4.80 18.80
N GLU A 159 20.21 3.84 18.26
CA GLU A 159 21.52 3.45 18.76
C GLU A 159 22.50 4.63 18.70
N THR A 160 22.61 5.28 17.54
CA THR A 160 23.46 6.47 17.36
C THR A 160 23.09 7.58 18.35
N ARG A 161 21.78 7.80 18.57
CA ARG A 161 21.30 8.81 19.53
C ARG A 161 21.64 8.42 20.96
N ALA A 162 21.54 7.15 21.31
CA ALA A 162 21.88 6.64 22.64
C ALA A 162 23.39 6.79 22.93
N GLU A 163 24.25 6.44 21.98
CA GLU A 163 25.71 6.61 22.10
C GLU A 163 26.10 8.08 22.28
N GLN A 164 25.49 8.98 21.49
CA GLN A 164 25.72 10.42 21.63
C GLN A 164 25.24 10.95 22.98
N ALA A 165 24.09 10.49 23.46
CA ALA A 165 23.57 10.85 24.76
C ALA A 165 24.50 10.36 25.89
N GLN A 166 25.00 9.12 25.79
CA GLN A 166 25.94 8.56 26.75
C GLN A 166 27.25 9.35 26.77
N THR A 167 27.83 9.62 25.60
CA THR A 167 29.07 10.40 25.49
C THR A 167 28.92 11.79 26.11
N ARG A 168 27.77 12.45 25.90
CA ARG A 168 27.48 13.75 26.51
C ARG A 168 27.29 13.66 28.02
N ALA A 169 26.65 12.60 28.51
CA ALA A 169 26.49 12.37 29.94
C ALA A 169 27.85 12.18 30.62
N ASP A 170 28.72 11.33 30.06
CA ASP A 170 30.05 11.07 30.59
C ASP A 170 30.91 12.35 30.62
N GLN A 171 30.82 13.18 29.57
CA GLN A 171 31.50 14.48 29.51
C GLN A 171 30.99 15.44 30.58
N ALA A 172 29.67 15.53 30.76
CA ALA A 172 29.05 16.40 31.77
C ALA A 172 29.37 15.94 33.20
N GLU A 173 29.45 14.62 33.45
CA GLU A 173 29.87 14.06 34.74
C GLU A 173 31.33 14.37 35.03
N ALA A 174 32.23 14.19 34.06
CA ALA A 174 33.65 14.51 34.20
C ALA A 174 33.87 16.01 34.45
N GLU A 175 33.15 16.88 33.74
CA GLU A 175 33.21 18.33 33.96
C GLU A 175 32.67 18.71 35.35
N ASN A 176 31.54 18.14 35.77
CA ASN A 176 31.00 18.36 37.12
C ASN A 176 31.98 17.92 38.21
N ALA A 177 32.61 16.76 38.06
CA ALA A 177 33.62 16.27 39.00
C ALA A 177 34.80 17.26 39.10
N ARG A 178 35.32 17.71 37.95
CA ARG A 178 36.39 18.71 37.89
C ARG A 178 35.99 20.03 38.55
N LEU A 179 34.80 20.55 38.26
CA LEU A 179 34.30 21.79 38.85
C LEU A 179 34.11 21.66 40.37
N ARG A 180 33.66 20.50 40.87
CA ARG A 180 33.55 20.23 42.31
C ARG A 180 34.92 20.22 43.00
N GLU A 181 35.92 19.60 42.39
CA GLU A 181 37.30 19.62 42.92
C GLU A 181 37.89 21.02 42.96
N GLU A 182 37.67 21.84 41.92
CA GLU A 182 38.15 23.22 41.88
C GLU A 182 37.45 24.09 42.92
N LEU A 183 36.13 23.94 43.08
CA LEU A 183 35.37 24.64 44.13
C LEU A 183 35.82 24.25 45.53
N ALA A 184 36.18 22.98 45.77
CA ALA A 184 36.73 22.53 47.04
C ALA A 184 38.07 23.23 47.33
N ARG A 185 38.99 23.27 46.35
CA ARG A 185 40.26 24.00 46.45
C ARG A 185 40.07 25.48 46.76
N LEU A 186 39.16 26.15 46.06
CA LEU A 186 38.90 27.59 46.24
C LEU A 186 38.24 27.93 47.57
N ARG A 187 37.48 26.99 48.17
CA ARG A 187 36.79 27.19 49.45
C ARG A 187 37.67 26.92 50.67
N GLY A 188 38.91 26.47 50.49
CA GLY A 188 39.89 26.35 51.57
C GLY A 188 39.50 25.34 52.66
N VAL A 189 38.86 24.22 52.27
CA VAL A 189 38.75 23.00 53.09
C VAL A 189 39.82 22.01 52.63
#